data_AF-A0A2V8IHR2-F1
#
_entry.id   AF-A0A2V8IHR2-F1
#
_cell.length_a   1.000
_cell.length_b   1.000
_cell.length_c   1.000
_cell.angle_alpha   90.00
_cell.angle_beta   90.00
_cell.angle_gamma   90.00
#
_symmetry.space_group_name_H-M   'P 1'
#
loop_
_entity.id
_entity.type
_entity.pdbx_description
1 polymer ?
#
loop_
_entity_poly.entity_id
_entity_poly.type
_entity_poly.pdbx_seq_one_letter_code
_entity_poly.pdbx_strand_id
1 'polypeptide(L)'
;SLMGLIFDSAFINLDQWVKKGIPAPRAARIRLTNPGTPQDVIATDKLGHGLDGVRTPYIDVPDAGYFTSSPGPGTCREIGHKVPFDTARIIELYGTRQAYVNLFRETADRLVKQRWLTEGDAKRIKQGLNSSSN
;
A
#
# COMPACT_ATOMS: atom_id res chain seq x y z
N SER A 1 13.00 -0.12 3.05
CA SER A 1 12.06 0.35 4.07
C SER A 1 10.86 0.96 3.38
N LEU A 2 9.63 0.54 3.72
CA LEU A 2 8.37 1.08 3.21
C LEU A 2 8.04 2.47 3.77
N MET A 3 8.80 2.93 4.77
CA MET A 3 8.48 4.11 5.59
C MET A 3 8.45 5.45 4.83
N GLY A 4 8.93 5.53 3.58
CA GLY A 4 9.01 6.80 2.82
C GLY A 4 7.97 6.97 1.71
N LEU A 5 7.29 5.91 1.28
CA LEU A 5 6.68 5.85 -0.05
C LEU A 5 5.61 6.92 -0.33
N ILE A 6 4.75 7.17 0.67
CA ILE A 6 3.66 8.15 0.61
C ILE A 6 4.09 9.49 1.24
N PHE A 7 5.08 9.47 2.13
CA PHE A 7 5.56 10.69 2.77
C PHE A 7 6.24 11.63 1.77
N ASP A 8 7.07 11.08 0.87
CA ASP A 8 7.77 11.87 -0.15
C ASP A 8 6.78 12.57 -1.09
N SER A 9 5.75 11.85 -1.55
CA SER A 9 4.70 12.43 -2.39
C SER A 9 3.83 13.45 -1.63
N ALA A 10 3.55 13.22 -0.34
CA ALA A 10 2.85 14.18 0.49
C ALA A 10 3.61 15.52 0.61
N PHE A 11 4.93 15.47 0.83
CA PHE A 11 5.76 16.67 0.88
C PHE A 11 5.82 17.40 -0.47
N ILE A 12 5.99 16.68 -1.57
CA ILE A 12 5.96 17.29 -2.91
C ILE A 12 4.60 17.94 -3.18
N ASN A 13 3.51 17.26 -2.83
CA ASN A 13 2.16 17.80 -3.01
C ASN A 13 1.91 19.06 -2.16
N LEU A 14 2.42 19.09 -0.93
CA LEU A 14 2.39 20.28 -0.08
C LEU A 14 3.18 21.44 -0.69
N ASP A 15 4.39 21.19 -1.19
CA ASP A 15 5.22 22.20 -1.86
C ASP A 15 4.52 22.78 -3.10
N GLN A 16 3.93 21.94 -3.95
CA GLN A 16 3.18 22.39 -5.11
C GLN A 16 1.92 23.19 -4.72
N TRP A 17 1.28 22.83 -3.61
CA TRP A 17 0.13 23.58 -3.13
C TRP A 17 0.52 24.98 -2.66
N VAL A 18 1.56 25.09 -1.81
CA VAL A 18 2.01 26.37 -1.27
C VAL A 18 2.56 27.28 -2.36
N LYS A 19 3.38 26.76 -3.28
CA LYS A 19 4.05 27.58 -4.30
C LYS A 19 3.19 27.89 -5.51
N LYS A 20 2.30 26.98 -5.90
CA LYS A 20 1.60 27.04 -7.20
C LYS A 20 0.08 26.94 -7.08
N GLY A 21 -0.46 26.81 -5.87
CA GLY A 21 -1.90 26.65 -5.65
C GLY A 21 -2.45 25.31 -6.12
N ILE A 22 -1.61 24.33 -6.45
CA ILE A 22 -2.04 23.02 -6.96
C ILE A 22 -2.36 22.10 -5.77
N PRO A 23 -3.64 21.79 -5.47
CA PRO A 23 -3.99 21.00 -4.30
C PRO A 23 -3.44 19.57 -4.37
N ALA A 24 -3.22 18.98 -3.20
CA ALA A 24 -2.91 17.55 -3.09
C ALA A 24 -4.09 16.69 -3.57
N PRO A 25 -3.84 15.49 -4.11
CA PRO A 25 -4.89 14.53 -4.41
C PRO A 25 -5.72 14.20 -3.15
N ARG A 26 -7.00 13.91 -3.35
CA ARG A 26 -7.90 13.55 -2.25
C ARG A 26 -8.24 12.06 -2.34
N ALA A 27 -8.00 11.33 -1.25
CA ALA A 27 -8.48 9.97 -1.08
C ALA A 27 -9.81 9.95 -0.31
N ALA A 28 -10.59 8.88 -0.49
CA ALA A 28 -11.66 8.56 0.45
C ALA A 28 -11.07 8.28 1.84
N ARG A 29 -11.87 8.46 2.90
CA ARG A 29 -11.47 8.00 4.24
C ARG A 29 -11.44 6.47 4.26
N ILE A 30 -10.66 5.90 5.19
CA ILE A 30 -10.72 4.46 5.47
C ILE A 30 -12.16 4.11 5.82
N ARG A 31 -12.67 3.05 5.21
CA ARG A 31 -14.05 2.62 5.42
C ARG A 31 -14.21 1.99 6.79
N LEU A 32 -15.24 2.42 7.52
CA LEU A 32 -15.66 1.82 8.78
C LEU A 32 -16.99 1.11 8.57
N THR A 33 -17.22 0.03 9.32
CA THR A 33 -18.49 -0.72 9.27
C THR A 33 -19.63 -0.01 10.00
N ASN A 34 -19.34 0.70 11.11
CA ASN A 34 -20.36 1.32 11.97
C ASN A 34 -20.06 2.79 12.38
N PRO A 35 -19.56 3.65 11.48
CA PRO A 35 -18.90 4.92 11.81
C PRO A 35 -19.59 5.76 12.88
N GLY A 36 -18.84 6.15 13.92
CA GLY A 36 -19.30 6.99 15.03
C GLY A 36 -19.74 6.22 16.28
N THR A 37 -19.47 4.91 16.34
CA THR A 37 -19.82 4.05 17.48
C THR A 37 -18.58 3.48 18.17
N PRO A 38 -18.68 3.03 19.44
CA PRO A 38 -17.59 2.30 20.09
C PRO A 38 -17.24 0.96 19.41
N GLN A 39 -18.09 0.47 18.52
CA GLN A 39 -17.93 -0.79 17.76
C GLN A 39 -17.37 -0.56 16.35
N ASP A 40 -16.85 0.63 16.07
CA ASP A 40 -16.22 0.95 14.79
C ASP A 40 -15.04 0.02 14.52
N VAL A 41 -15.16 -0.75 13.45
CA VAL A 41 -14.04 -1.54 12.91
C VAL A 41 -13.80 -1.18 11.46
N ILE A 42 -12.54 -1.26 11.04
CA ILE A 42 -12.15 -1.06 9.64
C ILE A 42 -12.83 -2.14 8.79
N ALA A 43 -13.54 -1.72 7.75
CA ALA A 43 -14.06 -2.65 6.75
C ALA A 43 -12.90 -3.15 5.89
N THR A 44 -12.80 -4.47 5.72
CA THR A 44 -11.69 -5.11 5.02
C THR A 44 -12.12 -5.80 3.73
N ASP A 45 -11.19 -5.98 2.81
CA ASP A 45 -11.35 -6.85 1.65
C ASP A 45 -11.19 -8.34 2.02
N LYS A 46 -11.28 -9.20 1.01
CA LYS A 46 -11.17 -10.67 1.19
C LYS A 46 -9.81 -11.13 1.71
N LEU A 47 -8.78 -10.27 1.66
CA LEU A 47 -7.43 -10.55 2.18
C LEU A 47 -7.22 -9.92 3.56
N GLY A 48 -8.24 -9.27 4.12
CA GLY A 48 -8.16 -8.61 5.42
C GLY A 48 -7.52 -7.22 5.36
N HIS A 49 -7.28 -6.64 4.18
CA HIS A 49 -6.72 -5.29 4.08
C HIS A 49 -7.86 -4.26 4.11
N GLY A 50 -7.64 -3.15 4.81
CA GLY A 50 -8.66 -2.10 4.97
C GLY A 50 -9.09 -1.48 3.64
N LEU A 51 -10.38 -1.23 3.46
CA LEU A 51 -10.97 -0.64 2.27
C LEU A 51 -10.84 0.89 2.26
N ASP A 52 -10.84 1.45 1.04
CA ASP A 52 -10.67 2.89 0.76
C ASP A 52 -9.32 3.43 1.31
N GLY A 53 -9.25 4.72 1.64
CA GLY A 53 -7.99 5.34 2.06
C GLY A 53 -6.98 5.53 0.93
N VAL A 54 -5.73 5.82 1.31
CA VAL A 54 -4.60 5.86 0.39
C VAL A 54 -4.08 4.43 0.23
N ARG A 55 -4.37 3.82 -0.93
CA ARG A 55 -3.90 2.47 -1.24
C ARG A 55 -2.56 2.50 -1.99
N THR A 56 -1.75 1.48 -1.77
CA THR A 56 -0.41 1.30 -2.37
C THR A 56 -0.39 0.01 -3.20
N PRO A 57 0.61 -0.21 -4.07
CA PRO A 57 0.71 -1.47 -4.81
C PRO A 57 0.78 -2.69 -3.89
N TYR A 58 1.33 -2.55 -2.68
CA TYR A 58 1.39 -3.62 -1.68
C TYR A 58 0.03 -4.03 -1.10
N ILE A 59 -1.00 -3.21 -1.28
CA ILE A 59 -2.36 -3.43 -0.77
C ILE A 59 -3.36 -3.63 -1.93
N ASP A 60 -3.13 -3.03 -3.08
CA ASP A 60 -3.96 -3.25 -4.30
C ASP A 60 -3.55 -4.53 -5.05
N VAL A 61 -2.27 -4.88 -5.03
CA VAL A 61 -1.70 -6.06 -5.70
C VAL A 61 -0.70 -6.72 -4.72
N PRO A 62 -1.17 -7.28 -3.60
CA PRO A 62 -0.30 -7.83 -2.55
C PRO A 62 0.42 -9.12 -2.96
N ASP A 63 1.68 -9.25 -2.53
CA ASP A 63 2.41 -10.52 -2.42
C ASP A 63 2.55 -11.02 -0.98
N ALA A 64 1.86 -10.37 -0.05
CA ALA A 64 1.88 -10.69 1.37
C ALA A 64 0.59 -10.21 2.05
N GLY A 65 0.23 -10.85 3.16
CA GLY A 65 -0.69 -10.29 4.14
C GLY A 65 0.03 -9.21 4.96
N TYR A 66 -0.63 -8.09 5.24
CA TYR A 66 -0.09 -6.99 6.03
C TYR A 66 -0.97 -6.77 7.26
N PHE A 67 -0.34 -6.69 8.43
CA PHE A 67 -1.01 -6.63 9.72
C PHE A 67 -0.51 -5.41 10.49
N THR A 68 -1.39 -4.76 11.25
CA THR A 68 -1.09 -3.54 12.00
C THR A 68 -0.41 -3.80 13.34
N SER A 69 -0.37 -5.05 13.80
CA SER A 69 0.21 -5.45 15.08
C SER A 69 1.03 -6.72 14.94
N SER A 70 2.03 -6.92 15.79
CA SER A 70 2.85 -8.13 15.85
C SER A 70 2.57 -8.92 17.13
N PRO A 71 2.63 -10.26 17.09
CA PRO A 71 2.59 -11.07 18.30
C PRO A 71 3.86 -10.84 19.12
N GLY A 72 3.74 -10.86 20.46
CA GLY A 72 4.86 -10.73 21.39
C GLY A 72 4.60 -9.78 22.55
N PRO A 73 5.48 -9.77 23.57
CA PRO A 73 5.36 -8.88 24.73
C PRO A 73 5.78 -7.44 24.40
N GLY A 74 5.44 -6.50 25.29
CA GLY A 74 5.87 -5.10 25.17
C GLY A 74 5.19 -4.36 24.02
N THR A 75 5.97 -3.64 23.22
CA THR A 75 5.47 -2.75 22.16
C THR A 75 5.15 -3.46 20.84
N CYS A 76 5.17 -4.80 20.79
CA CYS A 76 4.88 -5.57 19.57
C CYS A 76 3.51 -5.24 18.95
N ARG A 77 2.52 -4.88 19.77
CA ARG A 77 1.19 -4.49 19.29
C ARG A 77 1.18 -3.22 18.42
N GLU A 78 2.16 -2.34 18.60
CA GLU A 78 2.30 -1.09 17.84
C GLU A 78 3.13 -1.25 16.57
N ILE A 79 3.67 -2.46 16.33
CA ILE A 79 4.55 -2.76 15.22
C ILE A 79 3.80 -3.66 14.25
N GLY A 80 3.60 -3.21 13.03
CA GLY A 80 3.04 -4.04 11.98
C GLY A 80 4.00 -5.14 11.52
N HIS A 81 3.46 -6.22 10.97
CA HIS A 81 4.24 -7.27 10.31
C HIS A 81 3.62 -7.63 8.97
N LYS A 82 4.37 -8.38 8.16
CA LYS A 82 3.87 -8.96 6.92
C LYS A 82 4.14 -10.46 6.87
N VAL A 83 3.24 -11.19 6.23
CA VAL A 83 3.37 -12.63 5.98
C VAL A 83 3.38 -12.84 4.47
N PRO A 84 4.53 -13.18 3.86
CA PRO A 84 4.63 -13.43 2.42
C PRO A 84 3.67 -14.53 1.97
N PHE A 85 3.09 -14.35 0.79
CA PHE A 85 2.35 -15.41 0.11
C PHE A 85 3.31 -16.43 -0.47
N ASP A 86 2.92 -17.70 -0.43
CA ASP A 86 3.64 -18.74 -1.14
C ASP A 86 3.35 -18.68 -2.65
N THR A 87 4.11 -19.47 -3.42
CA THR A 87 3.97 -19.52 -4.88
C THR A 87 2.56 -19.94 -5.31
N ALA A 88 1.93 -20.88 -4.58
CA ALA A 88 0.59 -21.36 -4.90
C ALA A 88 -0.44 -20.23 -4.79
N ARG A 89 -0.36 -19.43 -3.73
CA ARG A 89 -1.24 -18.28 -3.51
C ARG A 89 -1.01 -17.18 -4.55
N ILE A 90 0.23 -16.93 -4.97
CA ILE A 90 0.52 -15.99 -6.06
C ILE A 90 -0.10 -16.47 -7.38
N ILE A 91 0.00 -17.76 -7.69
CA ILE A 91 -0.61 -18.36 -8.90
C ILE A 91 -2.14 -18.31 -8.81
N GLU A 92 -2.72 -18.56 -7.64
CA GLU A 92 -4.17 -18.47 -7.43
C GLU A 92 -4.69 -17.04 -7.70
N LEU A 93 -4.00 -16.02 -7.17
CA LEU A 93 -4.44 -14.62 -7.27
C LEU A 93 -4.17 -14.01 -8.65
N TYR A 94 -3.05 -14.37 -9.29
CA TYR A 94 -2.55 -13.65 -10.48
C TYR A 94 -2.31 -14.56 -11.69
N GLY A 95 -2.49 -15.87 -11.57
CA GLY A 95 -2.19 -16.87 -12.60
C GLY A 95 -0.70 -17.17 -12.76
N THR A 96 0.14 -16.13 -12.81
CA THR A 96 1.61 -16.28 -12.90
C THR A 96 2.34 -15.22 -12.08
N ARG A 97 3.60 -15.51 -11.70
CA ARG A 97 4.47 -14.50 -11.08
C ARG A 97 4.70 -13.30 -12.00
N GLN A 98 4.78 -13.51 -13.31
CA GLN A 98 4.97 -12.41 -14.27
C GLN A 98 3.74 -11.50 -14.34
N ALA A 99 2.53 -12.06 -14.28
CA ALA A 99 1.30 -11.29 -14.22
C ALA A 99 1.22 -10.44 -12.94
N TYR A 100 1.59 -10.99 -11.79
CA TYR A 100 1.77 -10.21 -10.55
C TYR A 100 2.72 -9.03 -10.75
N VAL A 101 3.93 -9.27 -11.28
CA VAL A 101 4.94 -8.24 -11.49
C VAL A 101 4.44 -7.14 -12.42
N ASN A 102 3.71 -7.50 -13.48
CA ASN A 102 3.13 -6.53 -14.42
C ASN A 102 2.06 -5.67 -13.72
N LEU A 103 1.10 -6.29 -13.04
CA LEU A 103 0.04 -5.59 -12.30
C LEU A 103 0.60 -4.64 -11.24
N PHE A 104 1.64 -5.08 -10.50
CA PHE A 104 2.30 -4.24 -9.51
C PHE A 104 2.96 -3.02 -10.16
N ARG A 105 3.68 -3.22 -11.28
CA ARG A 105 4.34 -2.13 -12.03
C ARG A 105 3.33 -1.13 -12.58
N GLU A 106 2.26 -1.62 -13.19
CA GLU A 106 1.15 -0.80 -13.72
C GLU A 106 0.47 0.01 -12.60
N THR A 107 0.24 -0.62 -11.45
CA THR A 107 -0.33 0.03 -10.28
C THR A 107 0.58 1.14 -9.76
N ALA A 108 1.89 0.90 -9.68
CA ALA A 108 2.86 1.92 -9.30
C ALA A 108 2.87 3.10 -10.31
N ASP A 109 2.86 2.82 -11.62
CA ASP A 109 2.79 3.87 -12.66
C ASP A 109 1.51 4.70 -12.59
N ARG A 110 0.38 4.05 -12.33
CA ARG A 110 -0.90 4.74 -12.10
C ARG A 110 -0.80 5.67 -10.89
N LEU A 111 -0.20 5.23 -9.79
CA LEU A 111 -0.07 6.04 -8.57
C LEU A 111 0.91 7.22 -8.74
N VAL A 112 1.94 7.09 -9.59
CA VAL A 112 2.77 8.24 -9.99
C VAL A 112 1.94 9.29 -10.71
N LYS A 113 1.16 8.88 -11.72
CA LYS A 113 0.26 9.79 -12.47
C LYS A 113 -0.78 10.46 -11.56
N GLN A 114 -1.23 9.74 -10.53
CA GLN A 114 -2.17 10.25 -9.53
C GLN A 114 -1.49 11.06 -8.40
N ARG A 115 -0.16 11.25 -8.46
CA ARG A 115 0.65 11.97 -7.45
C ARG A 115 0.60 11.35 -6.05
N TRP A 116 0.28 10.07 -5.96
CA TRP A 116 0.38 9.30 -4.71
C TRP A 116 1.77 8.71 -4.50
N LEU A 117 2.55 8.55 -5.58
CA LEU A 117 3.95 8.14 -5.55
C LEU A 117 4.82 9.15 -6.29
N THR A 118 6.07 9.27 -5.85
CA THR A 118 7.11 9.92 -6.66
C THR A 118 7.65 8.93 -7.70
N GLU A 119 8.27 9.44 -8.77
CA GLU A 119 8.97 8.58 -9.74
C GLU A 119 10.11 7.78 -9.09
N GLY A 120 10.82 8.40 -8.13
CA GLY A 120 11.89 7.76 -7.37
C GLY A 120 11.39 6.59 -6.53
N ASP A 121 10.27 6.78 -5.83
CA ASP A 121 9.63 5.71 -5.04
C ASP A 121 9.13 4.58 -5.91
N ALA A 122 8.44 4.92 -7.01
CA ALA A 122 7.95 3.93 -7.96
C ALA A 122 9.11 3.10 -8.55
N LYS A 123 10.23 3.74 -8.93
CA LYS A 123 11.43 3.04 -9.39
C LYS A 123 11.97 2.10 -8.32
N ARG A 124 12.09 2.57 -7.08
CA ARG A 124 12.62 1.79 -5.94
C ARG A 124 11.80 0.53 -5.67
N ILE A 125 10.48 0.63 -5.62
CA ILE A 125 9.62 -0.54 -5.33
C ILE A 125 9.60 -1.53 -6.48
N LYS A 126 9.64 -1.05 -7.73
CA LYS A 126 9.71 -1.92 -8.91
C LYS A 126 11.03 -2.67 -9.00
N GLN A 127 12.14 -2.07 -8.56
CA GLN A 127 13.43 -2.74 -8.46
C GLN A 127 13.40 -3.84 -7.39
N GLY A 128 12.71 -3.61 -6.27
CA GLY A 128 12.56 -4.59 -5.20
C GLY A 128 11.88 -5.90 -5.63
N LEU A 129 11.00 -5.86 -6.65
CA LEU A 129 10.35 -7.06 -7.21
C LEU A 129 11.36 -8.08 -7.76
N ASN A 130 12.52 -7.62 -8.23
CA ASN A 130 13.55 -8.49 -8.80
C ASN A 130 14.42 -9.14 -7.71
N SER A 131 14.47 -8.56 -6.51
CA SER A 131 15.28 -9.03 -5.38
C SER A 131 14.57 -10.10 -4.53
N SER A 132 13.24 -10.18 -4.60
CA SER A 132 12.42 -11.23 -3.93
C SER A 132 12.26 -12.49 -4.80
N SER A 133 13.27 -12.80 -5.61
CA SER A 133 13.31 -13.93 -6.55
C SER A 133 14.49 -14.88 -6.30
N ASN A 134 15.21 -14.71 -5.18
CA ASN A 134 16.25 -15.61 -4.68
C ASN A 134 15.86 -16.15 -3.32
#